data_AF-A0A0T6AXU5-F1
#
_entry.id   AF-A0A0T6AXU5-F1
#
_cell.length_a   1.000
_cell.length_b   1.000
_cell.length_c   1.000
_cell.angle_alpha   90.00
_cell.angle_beta   90.00
_cell.angle_gamma   90.00
#
_symmetry.space_group_name_H-M   'P 1'
#
loop_
_entity.id
_entity.type
_entity.pdbx_description
1 polymer ?
#
loop_
_entity_poly.entity_id
_entity_poly.type
_entity_poly.pdbx_seq_one_letter_code
_entity_poly.pdbx_strand_id
1 'polypeptide(L)'
;WMLAGFGITYRIDFALYLLGLFMLNTVYYFIFYIIMKLMYKERITGLTVVFLVLSLTCAVTSMYCFLHKSISWSETPAQSRTYNQDCILLNFYDFHDVWHFLSAVGMFFMFMVLLTLDDDLSHKPRCDIPVF
;
A
#
# COMPACT_ATOMS: atom_id res chain seq x y z
N TRP A 1 13.20 -12.21 6.69
CA TRP A 1 13.45 -13.45 5.91
C TRP A 1 12.94 -14.72 6.59
N MET A 2 13.20 -14.95 7.89
CA MET A 2 12.67 -16.15 8.60
C MET A 2 11.14 -16.29 8.53
N LEU A 3 10.39 -15.19 8.66
CA LEU A 3 8.93 -15.18 8.52
C LEU A 3 8.47 -15.60 7.11
N ALA A 4 9.12 -15.13 6.05
CA ALA A 4 8.83 -15.54 4.68
C ALA A 4 9.10 -17.05 4.47
N GLY A 5 10.18 -17.58 5.04
CA GLY A 5 10.48 -19.02 5.02
C GLY A 5 9.43 -19.87 5.74
N PHE A 6 8.88 -19.37 6.85
CA PHE A 6 7.77 -20.00 7.55
C PHE A 6 6.51 -20.11 6.67
N GLY A 7 6.16 -19.05 5.94
CA GLY A 7 5.01 -19.05 5.03
C GLY A 7 5.09 -20.13 3.94
N ILE A 8 6.29 -20.41 3.42
CA ILE A 8 6.53 -21.46 2.41
C ILE A 8 6.34 -22.85 3.03
N THR A 9 6.92 -23.10 4.21
CA THR A 9 6.89 -24.40 4.87
C THR A 9 5.48 -24.85 5.27
N TYR A 10 4.62 -23.90 5.67
CA TYR A 10 3.28 -24.18 6.15
C TYR A 10 2.17 -24.14 5.08
N ARG A 11 2.53 -24.03 3.78
CA ARG A 11 1.58 -23.96 2.64
C ARG A 11 0.42 -22.97 2.84
N ILE A 12 0.70 -21.85 3.51
CA ILE A 12 -0.21 -20.70 3.54
C ILE A 12 -0.26 -20.13 2.11
N ASP A 13 -1.32 -19.43 1.73
CA ASP A 13 -1.33 -18.64 0.49
C ASP A 13 -0.12 -17.69 0.51
N PHE A 14 0.94 -18.10 -0.17
CA PHE A 14 2.26 -17.52 -0.02
C PHE A 14 2.27 -16.08 -0.52
N ALA A 15 1.51 -15.80 -1.58
CA ALA A 15 1.40 -14.46 -2.15
C ALA A 15 0.71 -13.50 -1.19
N LEU A 16 -0.43 -13.91 -0.62
CA LEU A 16 -1.16 -13.10 0.35
C LEU A 16 -0.36 -12.89 1.64
N TYR A 17 0.32 -13.94 2.11
CA TYR A 17 1.17 -13.88 3.29
C TYR A 17 2.33 -12.89 3.09
N LEU A 18 3.02 -12.96 1.95
CA LEU A 18 4.11 -12.07 1.62
C LEU A 18 3.63 -10.62 1.44
N LEU A 19 2.48 -10.42 0.78
CA LEU A 19 1.84 -9.12 0.65
C LEU A 19 1.59 -8.49 2.03
N GLY A 20 1.00 -9.25 2.97
CA GLY A 20 0.76 -8.80 4.33
C GLY A 20 2.04 -8.39 5.05
N LEU A 21 3.11 -9.19 4.95
CA LEU A 21 4.41 -8.86 5.54
C LEU A 21 4.99 -7.54 5.00
N PHE A 22 4.97 -7.36 3.68
CA PHE A 22 5.49 -6.12 3.08
C PHE A 22 4.63 -4.91 3.42
N MET A 23 3.30 -5.04 3.41
CA MET A 23 2.39 -3.96 3.79
C MET A 23 2.61 -3.52 5.25
N LEU A 24 2.68 -4.47 6.19
CA LEU A 24 2.95 -4.19 7.60
C LEU A 24 4.30 -3.50 7.80
N ASN A 25 5.34 -3.99 7.12
CA ASN A 25 6.67 -3.40 7.18
C ASN A 25 6.66 -1.94 6.68
N THR A 26 6.05 -1.69 5.53
CA THR A 26 5.95 -0.35 4.94
C THR A 26 5.17 0.61 5.84
N VAL A 27 4.02 0.19 6.38
CA VAL A 27 3.22 1.01 7.28
C VAL A 27 3.99 1.30 8.58
N TYR A 28 4.69 0.32 9.14
CA TYR A 28 5.50 0.49 10.35
C TYR A 28 6.58 1.56 10.16
N TYR A 29 7.41 1.45 9.11
CA TYR A 29 8.46 2.42 8.84
C TYR A 29 7.90 3.80 8.52
N PHE A 30 6.80 3.87 7.77
CA PHE A 30 6.17 5.15 7.44
C PHE A 30 5.63 5.86 8.69
N ILE A 31 4.91 5.14 9.56
CA ILE A 31 4.40 5.70 10.82
C ILE A 31 5.56 6.16 11.71
N PHE A 32 6.61 5.34 11.84
CA PHE A 32 7.81 5.70 12.59
C PHE A 32 8.39 7.02 12.08
N TYR A 33 8.55 7.17 10.76
CA TYR A 33 9.11 8.37 10.17
C TYR A 33 8.24 9.61 10.40
N ILE A 34 6.92 9.48 10.22
CA ILE A 34 5.98 10.58 10.49
C ILE A 34 6.04 11.00 11.96
N ILE A 35 6.10 10.03 12.90
CA ILE A 35 6.25 10.32 14.33
C ILE A 35 7.53 11.10 14.60
N MET A 36 8.66 10.68 14.03
CA MET A 36 9.92 11.40 14.18
C MET A 36 9.80 12.84 13.68
N LYS A 37 9.25 13.04 12.48
CA LYS A 37 9.05 14.36 11.89
C LYS A 37 8.23 15.28 12.82
N LEU A 38 7.15 14.75 13.42
CA LEU A 38 6.33 15.47 14.40
C LEU A 38 7.07 15.77 15.71
N MET A 39 7.85 14.82 16.24
CA MET A 39 8.62 15.01 17.48
C MET A 39 9.69 16.10 17.35
N TYR A 40 10.36 16.17 16.19
CA TYR A 40 11.38 17.19 15.91
C TYR A 40 10.82 18.49 15.33
N LYS A 41 9.47 18.63 15.30
CA LYS A 41 8.75 19.83 14.85
C LYS A 41 9.07 20.24 13.41
N GLU A 42 9.41 19.26 12.58
CA GLU A 42 9.55 19.44 11.15
C GLU A 42 8.18 19.59 10.48
N ARG A 43 8.14 20.25 9.32
CA ARG A 43 6.88 20.62 8.69
C ARG A 43 6.59 19.66 7.55
N ILE A 44 5.37 19.14 7.51
CA ILE A 44 4.88 18.40 6.34
C ILE A 44 4.29 19.43 5.37
N THR A 45 4.84 19.50 4.15
CA THR A 45 4.37 20.44 3.14
C THR A 45 2.93 20.12 2.72
N GLY A 46 2.16 21.13 2.32
CA GLY A 46 0.78 20.94 1.88
C GLY A 46 0.65 19.99 0.68
N LEU A 47 1.64 20.01 -0.24
CA LEU A 47 1.70 19.10 -1.38
C LEU A 47 1.81 17.64 -0.93
N THR A 48 2.70 17.34 0.02
CA THR A 48 2.84 16.01 0.62
C THR A 48 1.54 15.56 1.29
N VAL A 49 0.85 16.46 1.99
CA VAL A 49 -0.47 16.14 2.59
C VAL A 49 -1.49 15.77 1.51
N VAL A 50 -1.55 16.51 0.40
CA VAL A 50 -2.46 16.20 -0.72
C VAL A 50 -2.16 14.81 -1.29
N PHE A 51 -0.89 14.50 -1.59
CA PHE A 51 -0.51 13.17 -2.07
C PHE A 51 -0.82 12.07 -1.05
N LEU A 52 -0.63 12.33 0.24
CA LEU A 52 -0.94 11.37 1.29
C LEU A 52 -2.45 11.07 1.37
N VAL A 53 -3.29 12.09 1.27
CA VAL A 53 -4.76 11.92 1.25
C VAL A 53 -5.19 11.14 0.00
N LEU A 54 -4.65 11.47 -1.18
CA LEU A 54 -4.94 10.74 -2.42
C LEU A 54 -4.49 9.27 -2.33
N SER A 55 -3.30 9.02 -1.77
CA SER A 55 -2.79 7.67 -1.53
C SER A 55 -3.70 6.88 -0.59
N LEU A 56 -4.08 7.47 0.56
CA LEU A 56 -4.93 6.83 1.56
C LEU A 56 -6.34 6.54 1.04
N THR A 57 -6.94 7.46 0.29
CA THR A 57 -8.26 7.23 -0.32
C THR A 57 -8.20 6.07 -1.31
N CYS A 58 -7.20 6.03 -2.19
CA CYS A 58 -6.97 4.91 -3.10
C CYS A 58 -6.74 3.59 -2.34
N ALA A 59 -5.95 3.61 -1.27
CA ALA A 59 -5.65 2.43 -0.47
C ALA A 59 -6.89 1.87 0.25
N VAL A 60 -7.73 2.73 0.82
CA VAL A 60 -8.98 2.31 1.50
C VAL A 60 -9.96 1.71 0.49
N THR A 61 -10.16 2.36 -0.66
CA THR A 61 -11.06 1.84 -1.70
C THR A 61 -10.50 0.56 -2.32
N SER A 62 -9.19 0.48 -2.55
CA SER A 62 -8.49 -0.72 -2.98
C SER A 62 -8.70 -1.88 -1.99
N MET A 63 -8.55 -1.62 -0.69
CA MET A 63 -8.76 -2.63 0.35
C MET A 63 -10.21 -3.11 0.39
N TYR A 64 -11.18 -2.22 0.20
CA TYR A 64 -12.58 -2.62 0.06
C TYR A 64 -12.79 -3.59 -1.10
N CYS A 65 -12.22 -3.29 -2.29
CA CYS A 65 -12.29 -4.18 -3.45
C CYS A 65 -11.54 -5.50 -3.22
N PHE A 66 -10.39 -5.48 -2.54
CA PHE A 66 -9.62 -6.68 -2.18
C PHE A 66 -10.43 -7.68 -1.33
N LEU A 67 -11.23 -7.18 -0.39
CA LEU A 67 -12.08 -8.01 0.46
C LEU A 67 -13.26 -8.64 -0.32
N HIS A 68 -13.62 -8.09 -1.48
CA HIS A 68 -14.65 -8.63 -2.38
C HIS A 68 -14.02 -9.60 -3.39
N LYS A 69 -13.71 -10.81 -2.91
CA LYS A 69 -13.03 -11.86 -3.70
C LYS A 69 -13.83 -12.24 -4.96
N SER A 70 -13.27 -11.97 -6.15
CA SER A 70 -13.80 -12.45 -7.44
C SER A 70 -13.02 -13.61 -8.06
N ILE A 71 -11.80 -13.90 -7.57
CA ILE A 71 -10.92 -14.95 -8.13
C ILE A 71 -10.18 -15.72 -7.03
N SER A 72 -9.67 -16.91 -7.36
CA SER A 72 -8.79 -17.68 -6.47
C SER A 72 -7.63 -18.31 -7.24
N TRP A 73 -6.39 -17.96 -6.89
CA TRP A 73 -5.17 -18.51 -7.50
C TRP A 73 -4.79 -19.89 -6.98
N SER A 74 -5.33 -20.29 -5.83
CA SER A 74 -5.08 -21.59 -5.18
C SER A 74 -5.96 -22.72 -5.71
N GLU A 75 -7.04 -22.39 -6.41
CA GLU A 75 -8.06 -23.34 -6.87
C GLU A 75 -7.89 -23.64 -8.36
N THR A 76 -8.49 -24.73 -8.84
CA THR A 76 -8.52 -24.99 -10.29
C THR A 76 -9.31 -23.90 -11.02
N PRO A 77 -9.07 -23.67 -12.33
CA PRO A 77 -9.85 -22.69 -13.09
C PRO A 77 -11.37 -22.92 -13.05
N ALA A 78 -11.82 -24.18 -12.96
CA ALA A 78 -13.24 -24.51 -12.84
C ALA A 78 -13.81 -24.11 -11.47
N GLN A 79 -13.07 -24.34 -10.39
CA GLN A 79 -13.45 -23.91 -9.05
C GLN A 79 -13.36 -22.39 -8.89
N SER A 80 -12.35 -21.72 -9.48
CA SER A 80 -12.26 -20.27 -9.40
C SER A 80 -13.45 -19.56 -10.07
N ARG A 81 -14.07 -20.16 -11.10
CA ARG A 81 -15.24 -19.57 -11.79
C ARG A 81 -16.47 -19.43 -10.89
N THR A 82 -16.53 -20.13 -9.75
CA THR A 82 -17.65 -19.98 -8.81
C THR A 82 -17.60 -18.65 -8.06
N TYR A 83 -16.46 -17.95 -8.07
CA TYR A 83 -16.30 -16.61 -7.50
C TYR A 83 -16.63 -15.49 -8.49
N ASN A 84 -16.90 -15.81 -9.77
CA ASN A 84 -17.25 -14.80 -10.76
C ASN A 84 -18.55 -14.09 -10.35
N GLN A 85 -18.52 -12.76 -10.41
CA GLN A 85 -19.62 -11.87 -10.09
C GLN A 85 -19.80 -10.84 -11.21
N ASP A 86 -20.94 -10.16 -11.24
CA ASP A 86 -21.20 -9.13 -12.24
C ASP A 86 -20.16 -8.01 -12.15
N CYS A 87 -19.76 -7.48 -13.31
CA CYS A 87 -18.79 -6.39 -13.39
C CYS A 87 -19.37 -5.11 -12.78
N ILE A 88 -18.57 -4.39 -12.00
CA ILE A 88 -19.01 -3.23 -11.22
C ILE A 88 -18.80 -1.89 -11.92
N LEU A 89 -17.90 -1.85 -12.91
CA LEU A 89 -17.53 -0.62 -13.61
C LEU A 89 -17.55 -0.84 -15.11
N LEU A 90 -18.33 -0.01 -15.82
CA LEU A 90 -18.47 -0.01 -17.29
C LEU A 90 -18.91 -1.35 -17.89
N ASN A 91 -19.52 -2.24 -17.10
CA ASN A 91 -19.82 -3.63 -17.48
C ASN A 91 -18.58 -4.39 -18.00
N PHE A 92 -17.39 -4.03 -17.52
CA PHE A 92 -16.13 -4.62 -17.97
C PHE A 92 -15.18 -4.96 -16.82
N TYR A 93 -15.05 -4.08 -15.83
CA TYR A 93 -14.13 -4.27 -14.71
C TYR A 93 -14.86 -4.83 -13.49
N ASP A 94 -14.28 -5.87 -12.89
CA ASP A 94 -14.74 -6.44 -11.63
C ASP A 94 -14.02 -5.80 -10.42
N PHE A 95 -14.27 -6.32 -9.23
CA PHE A 95 -13.59 -5.86 -8.01
C PHE A 95 -12.08 -6.08 -8.05
N HIS A 96 -11.60 -7.15 -8.67
CA HIS A 96 -10.17 -7.47 -8.73
C HIS A 96 -9.41 -6.51 -9.65
N ASP A 97 -9.99 -6.16 -10.79
CA ASP A 97 -9.41 -5.17 -11.71
C ASP A 97 -9.34 -3.78 -11.06
N VAL A 98 -10.43 -3.37 -10.41
CA VAL A 98 -10.49 -2.07 -9.71
C VAL A 98 -9.53 -2.05 -8.52
N TRP A 99 -9.40 -3.17 -7.79
CA TRP A 99 -8.41 -3.32 -6.72
C TRP A 99 -6.99 -3.08 -7.25
N HIS A 100 -6.60 -3.74 -8.34
CA HIS A 100 -5.27 -3.56 -8.92
C HIS A 100 -5.02 -2.15 -9.43
N PHE A 101 -5.99 -1.57 -10.13
CA PHE A 101 -5.88 -0.21 -10.66
C PHE A 101 -5.69 0.82 -9.52
N LEU A 102 -6.55 0.80 -8.50
CA LEU A 102 -6.47 1.72 -7.37
C LEU A 102 -5.21 1.49 -6.53
N SER A 103 -4.75 0.24 -6.40
CA SER A 103 -3.49 -0.06 -5.72
C SER A 103 -2.30 0.58 -6.45
N ALA A 104 -2.24 0.50 -7.78
CA ALA A 104 -1.17 1.11 -8.57
C ALA A 104 -1.16 2.64 -8.43
N VAL A 105 -2.33 3.28 -8.50
CA VAL A 105 -2.49 4.73 -8.33
C VAL A 105 -2.13 5.15 -6.89
N GLY A 106 -2.59 4.42 -5.88
CA GLY A 106 -2.25 4.66 -4.48
C GLY A 106 -0.75 4.56 -4.22
N MET A 107 -0.08 3.53 -4.75
CA MET A 107 1.37 3.38 -4.66
C MET A 107 2.12 4.52 -5.34
N PHE A 108 1.65 5.00 -6.50
CA PHE A 108 2.24 6.16 -7.17
C PHE A 108 2.21 7.40 -6.26
N PHE A 109 1.06 7.71 -5.67
CA PHE A 109 0.96 8.83 -4.74
C PHE A 109 1.79 8.62 -3.47
N MET A 110 1.90 7.37 -2.98
CA MET A 110 2.80 7.06 -1.88
C MET A 110 4.26 7.33 -2.22
N PHE A 111 4.71 7.03 -3.43
CA PHE A 111 6.05 7.41 -3.89
C PHE A 111 6.21 8.92 -3.99
N MET A 112 5.18 9.64 -4.45
CA MET A 112 5.21 11.11 -4.43
C MET A 112 5.34 11.65 -3.00
N VAL A 113 4.61 11.08 -2.03
CA VAL A 113 4.77 11.41 -0.61
C VAL A 113 6.22 11.23 -0.19
N LEU A 114 6.84 10.07 -0.45
CA LEU A 114 8.24 9.81 -0.08
C LEU A 114 9.22 10.80 -0.72
N LEU A 115 8.96 11.23 -1.96
CA LEU A 115 9.81 12.20 -2.66
C LEU A 115 9.69 13.61 -2.11
N THR A 116 8.50 14.02 -1.66
CA THR A 116 8.23 15.39 -1.20
C THR A 116 8.21 15.52 0.32
N LEU A 117 8.41 14.43 1.06
CA LEU A 117 8.25 14.40 2.52
C LEU A 117 9.23 15.32 3.25
N ASP A 118 10.45 15.44 2.73
CA ASP A 118 11.54 16.23 3.32
C ASP A 118 11.89 17.48 2.52
N ASP A 119 10.99 17.94 1.65
CA ASP A 119 11.18 19.19 0.92
C ASP A 119 11.41 20.39 1.87
N ASP A 120 10.90 20.33 3.10
CA ASP A 120 11.14 21.34 4.14
C ASP A 120 12.60 21.39 4.63
N LEU A 121 13.35 20.31 4.44
CA LEU A 121 14.77 20.19 4.80
C LEU A 121 15.72 20.42 3.63
N SER A 122 15.21 20.70 2.42
CA SER A 122 16.01 20.82 1.18
C SER A 122 17.17 21.83 1.25
N HIS A 123 17.04 22.87 2.09
CA HIS A 123 18.06 23.89 2.30
C HIS A 123 18.77 23.79 3.66
N LYS A 124 18.51 22.75 4.45
CA LYS A 124 19.11 22.54 5.77
C LYS A 124 20.44 21.78 5.65
N PRO A 125 21.55 22.26 6.25
CA PRO A 125 22.79 21.50 6.29
C PRO A 125 22.57 20.12 6.95
N ARG A 126 23.17 19.07 6.39
CA ARG A 126 23.00 17.70 6.89
C ARG A 126 23.40 17.52 8.36
N CYS A 127 24.35 18.31 8.85
CA CYS A 127 24.78 18.29 10.25
C CYS A 127 23.69 18.78 11.22
N ASP A 128 22.70 19.51 10.72
CA ASP A 128 21.62 20.08 11.52
C ASP A 128 20.33 19.25 11.43
N ILE A 129 20.34 18.15 10.65
CA ILE A 129 19.19 17.24 10.51
C ILE A 129 19.27 16.22 11.67
N PRO A 130 18.31 16.24 12.62
CA PRO A 130 18.40 15.44 13.83
C PRO A 130 18.05 13.96 13.63
N VAL A 131 17.44 13.60 12.49
CA VAL A 131 16.91 12.27 12.21
C VAL A 131 17.28 11.84 10.79
N PHE A 132 17.73 10.60 10.66
CA PHE A 132 17.83 9.88 9.39
C PHE A 132 16.99 8.60 9.48
#